data_AF-J5M825-F1
#
_entry.id   AF-J5M825-F1
#
_cell.length_a   1.000
_cell.length_b   1.000
_cell.length_c   1.000
_cell.angle_alpha   90.00
_cell.angle_beta   90.00
_cell.angle_gamma   90.00
#
_symmetry.space_group_name_H-M   'P 1'
#
loop_
_entity.id
_entity.type
_entity.pdbx_description
1 polymer ?
#
loop_
_entity_poly.entity_id
_entity_poly.type
_entity_poly.pdbx_seq_one_letter_code
_entity_poly.pdbx_strand_id
1 'polypeptide(L)'
;MIVLVSLERERADIVDRFKAAIRNTSEVMIGYYVTGDADFLLIVTARDMEEYEQFTRRFFYENHDIKGFKTMVVMDRVKASFALPIKV
;
A
#
# COMPACT_ATOMS: atom_id res chain seq x y z
N MET A 1 -0.78 -9.16 2.04
CA MET A 1 -2.08 -8.50 1.83
C MET A 1 -1.93 -7.46 0.72
N ILE A 2 -2.99 -7.21 -0.04
CA ILE A 2 -3.06 -6.09 -0.99
C ILE A 2 -3.91 -5.00 -0.33
N VAL A 3 -3.43 -3.75 -0.31
CA VAL A 3 -4.17 -2.63 0.26
C VAL A 3 -4.29 -1.54 -0.80
N LEU A 4 -5.52 -1.17 -1.12
CA LEU A 4 -5.82 -0.01 -1.97
C LEU A 4 -6.02 1.20 -1.08
N VAL A 5 -5.36 2.32 -1.39
CA VAL A 5 -5.41 3.54 -0.59
C VAL A 5 -5.91 4.69 -1.45
N SER A 6 -6.88 5.43 -0.93
CA SER A 6 -7.39 6.68 -1.50
C SER A 6 -7.02 7.83 -0.58
N LEU A 7 -6.45 8.89 -1.14
CA LEU A 7 -6.07 10.10 -0.44
C LEU A 7 -7.23 11.09 -0.41
N GLU A 8 -7.23 11.97 0.59
CA GLU A 8 -8.28 13.00 0.74
C GLU A 8 -8.18 14.05 -0.37
N ARG A 9 -6.96 14.35 -0.81
CA ARG A 9 -6.67 15.28 -1.92
C ARG A 9 -5.42 14.85 -2.65
N GLU A 10 -5.47 14.87 -3.98
CA GLU A 10 -4.33 14.59 -4.87
C GLU A 10 -3.40 15.80 -5.05
N ARG A 11 -3.16 16.57 -3.97
CA ARG A 11 -2.15 17.64 -4.06
C ARG A 11 -0.76 17.02 -4.10
N ALA A 12 0.13 17.59 -4.91
CA ALA A 12 1.50 17.10 -5.07
C ALA A 12 2.23 16.90 -3.72
N ASP A 13 2.05 17.84 -2.78
CA ASP A 13 2.68 17.75 -1.45
C ASP A 13 2.18 16.56 -0.61
N ILE A 14 0.90 16.19 -0.74
CA ILE A 14 0.31 15.05 -0.05
C ILE A 14 0.82 13.74 -0.66
N VAL A 15 0.82 13.67 -1.99
CA VAL A 15 1.32 12.50 -2.73
C VAL A 15 2.79 12.23 -2.39
N ASP A 16 3.63 13.26 -2.33
CA ASP A 16 5.05 13.10 -2.04
C ASP A 16 5.31 12.70 -0.58
N ARG A 17 4.56 13.25 0.39
CA ARG A 17 4.61 12.78 1.78
C ARG A 17 4.21 11.31 1.89
N PHE A 18 3.15 10.90 1.19
CA PHE A 18 2.70 9.52 1.23
C PHE A 18 3.71 8.56 0.59
N LYS A 19 4.31 8.94 -0.55
CA LYS A 19 5.44 8.19 -1.15
C LYS A 19 6.61 8.05 -0.20
N ALA A 20 6.94 9.08 0.58
CA ALA A 20 8.00 9.02 1.58
C ALA A 20 7.63 8.06 2.74
N ALA A 21 6.39 8.15 3.24
CA ALA A 21 5.89 7.25 4.28
C ALA A 21 5.95 5.78 3.86
N ILE A 22 5.51 5.46 2.63
CA ILE A 22 5.61 4.12 2.05
C ILE A 22 7.06 3.61 2.07
N ARG A 23 8.02 4.41 1.59
CA ARG A 23 9.44 3.98 1.51
C ARG A 23 10.07 3.73 2.88
N ASN A 24 9.60 4.43 3.91
CA ASN A 24 10.14 4.33 5.27
C ASN A 24 9.45 3.25 6.12
N THR A 25 8.48 2.51 5.57
CA THR A 25 7.67 1.56 6.34
C THR A 25 8.01 0.13 5.94
N SER A 26 8.57 -0.62 6.88
CA SER A 26 9.08 -1.99 6.67
C SER A 26 8.01 -3.01 6.26
N GLU A 27 6.78 -2.82 6.72
CA GLU A 27 5.65 -3.69 6.48
C GLU A 27 5.15 -3.58 5.04
N VAL A 28 5.50 -2.49 4.34
CA VAL A 28 5.15 -2.26 2.93
C VAL A 28 6.27 -2.80 2.04
N MET A 29 6.05 -3.99 1.47
CA MET A 29 7.01 -4.62 0.56
C MET A 29 7.06 -3.94 -0.81
N ILE A 30 5.91 -3.52 -1.32
CA ILE A 30 5.76 -2.89 -2.64
C ILE A 30 4.72 -1.79 -2.53
N GLY A 31 5.03 -0.62 -3.07
CA GLY A 31 4.08 0.47 -3.22
C GLY A 31 4.05 0.96 -4.65
N TYR A 32 2.87 0.93 -5.27
CA TYR A 32 2.62 1.50 -6.59
C TYR A 32 1.78 2.75 -6.47
N TYR A 33 2.19 3.80 -7.17
CA TYR A 33 1.33 4.93 -7.48
C TYR A 33 0.62 4.61 -8.79
N VAL A 34 -0.71 4.55 -8.78
CA VAL A 34 -1.52 4.02 -9.88
C VAL A 34 -2.61 5.00 -10.29
N THR A 35 -3.10 4.84 -11.51
CA THR A 35 -4.30 5.53 -12.00
C THR A 35 -5.49 4.57 -11.89
N GLY A 36 -6.63 5.01 -11.35
CA GLY A 36 -7.84 4.20 -11.26
C GLY A 36 -8.68 4.51 -10.03
N ASP A 37 -9.32 3.49 -9.46
CA ASP A 37 -10.22 3.62 -8.30
C ASP A 37 -9.50 3.98 -6.98
N ALA A 38 -8.16 3.87 -6.95
CA ALA A 38 -7.31 4.18 -5.82
C ALA A 38 -6.06 4.91 -6.30
N ASP A 39 -5.47 5.73 -5.42
CA ASP A 39 -4.24 6.47 -5.69
C ASP A 39 -3.00 5.57 -5.55
N PHE A 40 -3.04 4.65 -4.59
CA PHE A 40 -1.94 3.74 -4.31
C PHE A 40 -2.40 2.29 -4.13
N LEU A 41 -1.57 1.37 -4.59
CA LEU A 41 -1.67 -0.06 -4.29
C LEU A 41 -0.45 -0.50 -3.51
N LEU A 42 -0.66 -1.07 -2.33
CA LEU A 42 0.39 -1.54 -1.44
C LEU A 42 0.33 -3.07 -1.31
N ILE A 43 1.50 -3.70 -1.33
CA ILE A 43 1.68 -5.07 -0.87
C ILE A 43 2.25 -5.01 0.54
N VAL A 44 1.45 -5.45 1.51
CA VAL A 44 1.78 -5.37 2.94
C VAL A 44 1.97 -6.76 3.53
N THR A 45 2.95 -6.91 4.41
CA THR A 45 3.19 -8.13 5.20
C THR A 45 3.04 -7.86 6.69
N ALA A 46 2.44 -8.83 7.38
CA ALA A 46 2.36 -8.92 8.83
C ALA A 46 2.43 -10.41 9.22
N ARG A 47 2.87 -10.71 10.44
CA ARG A 47 2.96 -12.08 10.98
C ARG A 47 1.57 -12.65 11.26
N ASP A 48 0.65 -11.81 11.70
CA ASP A 48 -0.73 -12.17 12.02
C ASP A 48 -1.66 -10.95 11.86
N MET A 49 -2.95 -11.16 12.18
CA MET A 49 -3.96 -10.10 12.09
C MET A 49 -3.85 -9.04 13.19
N GLU A 50 -3.24 -9.36 14.33
CA GLU A 50 -3.05 -8.41 15.42
C GLU A 50 -1.96 -7.40 15.03
N GLU A 51 -0.83 -7.87 14.51
CA GLU A 51 0.23 -7.03 13.97
C GLU A 51 -0.28 -6.20 12.78
N TYR A 52 -1.15 -6.80 11.94
CA TYR A 52 -1.79 -6.05 10.87
C TYR A 52 -2.70 -4.92 11.40
N GLU A 53 -3.51 -5.19 12.42
CA GLU A 53 -4.35 -4.16 13.04
C GLU A 53 -3.50 -3.01 13.58
N GLN A 54 -2.42 -3.32 14.31
CA GLN A 54 -1.49 -2.31 14.83
C GLN A 54 -0.84 -1.48 13.72
N PHE A 55 -0.41 -2.14 12.63
CA PHE A 55 0.09 -1.47 11.44
C PHE A 55 -0.97 -0.52 10.85
N THR A 56 -2.20 -0.99 10.63
CA THR A 56 -3.25 -0.15 10.04
C THR A 56 -3.59 1.07 10.89
N ARG A 57 -3.56 0.94 12.22
CA ARG A 57 -3.73 2.08 13.13
C ARG A 57 -2.64 3.13 12.95
N ARG A 58 -1.38 2.71 13.05
CA ARG A 58 -0.21 3.60 12.93
C ARG A 58 -0.06 4.22 11.54
N PHE A 59 -0.25 3.43 10.48
CA PHE A 59 0.09 3.84 9.13
C PHE A 59 -1.08 4.49 8.38
N PHE A 60 -2.31 4.02 8.62
CA PHE A 60 -3.49 4.54 7.93
C PHE A 60 -4.34 5.48 8.79
N TYR A 61 -4.79 5.05 9.97
CA TYR A 61 -5.74 5.85 10.76
C TYR A 61 -5.14 7.13 11.36
N GLU A 62 -3.87 7.11 11.72
CA GLU A 62 -3.16 8.30 12.21
C GLU A 62 -2.78 9.27 11.06
N ASN A 63 -2.99 8.89 9.80
CA ASN A 63 -2.64 9.69 8.65
C ASN A 63 -3.85 10.46 8.09
N HIS A 64 -3.89 11.76 8.38
CA HIS A 64 -4.98 12.64 7.97
C HIS A 64 -5.05 12.88 6.45
N ASP A 65 -4.01 12.53 5.70
CA ASP A 65 -3.99 12.65 4.25
C ASP A 65 -4.77 11.50 3.56
N ILE A 66 -5.21 10.48 4.30
CA ILE A 66 -5.89 9.29 3.78
C ILE A 66 -7.40 9.41 3.96
N LYS A 67 -8.13 9.32 2.85
CA LYS A 67 -9.60 9.27 2.82
C LYS A 67 -10.15 7.91 3.23
N GLY A 68 -9.47 6.86 2.80
CA GLY A 68 -9.86 5.49 3.08
C GLY A 68 -8.92 4.48 2.47
N PHE A 69 -9.06 3.24 2.91
CA PHE A 69 -8.32 2.12 2.35
C PHE A 69 -9.17 0.85 2.35
N LYS A 70 -8.85 -0.06 1.41
CA LYS A 70 -9.50 -1.36 1.28
C LYS A 70 -8.45 -2.45 1.33
N THR A 71 -8.62 -3.38 2.28
CA THR A 71 -7.72 -4.53 2.44
C THR A 71 -8.28 -5.73 1.68
N MET A 72 -7.41 -6.40 0.94
CA MET A 72 -7.66 -7.68 0.29
C MET A 72 -6.64 -8.70 0.80
N VAL A 73 -7.14 -9.68 1.55
CA VAL A 73 -6.31 -10.79 2.03
C VAL A 73 -6.07 -11.74 0.86
N VAL A 74 -4.80 -12.06 0.62
CA VAL A 74 -4.41 -12.95 -0.49
C VAL A 74 -4.55 -14.38 0.00
N MET A 75 -5.53 -15.11 -0.54
CA MET A 75 -5.79 -16.51 -0.18
C MET A 75 -4.77 -17.47 -0.80
N ASP A 76 -4.43 -17.24 -2.06
CA ASP A 76 -3.44 -18.02 -2.80
C ASP A 76 -2.65 -17.13 -3.76
N ARG A 77 -1.35 -17.42 -3.90
CA ARG A 77 -0.42 -16.73 -4.79
C ARG A 77 -0.14 -17.59 -6.01
N VAL A 78 -1.07 -17.57 -6.97
CA VAL A 78 -0.99 -18.37 -8.20
C VAL A 78 0.28 -18.06 -9.02
N LYS A 79 0.72 -16.79 -9.06
CA LYS A 79 1.96 -16.38 -9.73
C LYS A 79 2.55 -15.13 -9.08
N ALA A 80 3.79 -15.21 -8.63
CA ALA A 80 4.57 -14.07 -8.13
C ALA A 80 6.02 -14.23 -8.59
N SER A 81 6.45 -13.42 -9.55
CA SER A 81 7.81 -13.48 -10.12
C SER A 81 8.29 -12.09 -10.50
N PHE A 82 9.60 -11.87 -10.36
CA PHE A 82 10.30 -10.66 -10.82
C PHE A 82 10.92 -10.84 -12.21
N ALA A 83 10.69 -11.98 -12.87
CA ALA A 83 11.19 -12.21 -14.22
C ALA A 83 10.53 -11.21 -15.19
N LEU A 84 11.36 -10.48 -15.94
CA LEU A 84 10.91 -9.58 -17.00
C LEU A 84 10.76 -10.38 -18.30
N PRO A 85 9.54 -10.60 -18.81
CA PRO A 85 9.31 -11.40 -20.01
C PRO A 85 9.45 -10.54 -21.28
N ILE A 86 10.52 -9.76 -21.37
CA ILE A 86 10.81 -8.89 -22.52
C ILE A 86 12.23 -9.14 -23.00
N LYS A 87 12.44 -9.08 -24.32
CA LYS A 87 13.79 -9.11 -24.88
C LYS A 87 14.47 -7.78 -24.57
N VAL A 88 15.61 -7.84 -23.89
CA VAL A 88 16.49 -6.68 -23.67
C VAL A 88 17.17 -6.31 -24.99
#